data_AF-A0A8T8K5E7-F1
#
_entry.id   AF-A0A8T8K5E7-F1
#
_cell.length_a   1.000
_cell.length_b   1.000
_cell.length_c   1.000
_cell.angle_alpha   90.00
_cell.angle_beta   90.00
_cell.angle_gamma   90.00
#
_symmetry.space_group_name_H-M   'P 1'
#
loop_
_entity.id
_entity.type
_entity.pdbx_description
1 polymer ?
#
loop_
_entity_poly.entity_id
_entity_poly.type
_entity_poly.pdbx_seq_one_letter_code
_entity_poly.pdbx_strand_id
1 'polypeptide(L)'
;MSYNILIPSLPFLIAYLATYTLYKWGLIKKGLHINLWNIILLASFIISGGAGFILMILMEMGVVSTINFGLLFWHVELGITLTLVTVFHFHIYWKSTKKTLFGYKKKGMGS
;
A
#
# COMPACT_ATOMS: atom_id res chain seq x y z
N MET A 1 22.40 -4.57 8.07
CA MET A 1 21.13 -5.30 7.87
C MET A 1 20.95 -5.53 6.38
N SER A 2 20.65 -6.75 5.95
CA SER A 2 20.16 -7.02 4.59
C SER A 2 18.64 -6.91 4.60
N TYR A 3 18.08 -5.94 3.86
CA TYR A 3 16.63 -5.84 3.70
C TYR A 3 16.17 -6.85 2.65
N ASN A 4 15.27 -7.74 3.02
CA ASN A 4 14.71 -8.74 2.12
C ASN A 4 13.28 -8.34 1.76
N ILE A 5 13.06 -7.94 0.51
CA ILE A 5 11.76 -7.47 0.02
C ILE A 5 10.72 -8.60 0.04
N LEU A 6 11.13 -9.87 -0.09
CA LEU A 6 10.23 -11.00 -0.20
C LEU A 6 9.49 -11.27 1.12
N ILE A 7 10.18 -11.13 2.25
CA ILE A 7 9.61 -11.44 3.58
C ILE A 7 8.39 -10.56 3.92
N PRO A 8 8.46 -9.22 3.85
CA PRO A 8 7.31 -8.37 4.10
C PRO A 8 6.26 -8.46 2.99
N SER A 9 6.62 -8.72 1.74
CA SER A 9 5.68 -8.67 0.61
C SER A 9 4.84 -9.94 0.46
N LEU A 10 5.43 -11.12 0.71
CA LEU A 10 4.81 -12.40 0.41
C LEU A 10 3.50 -12.67 1.18
N PRO A 11 3.39 -12.38 2.49
CA PRO A 11 2.13 -12.58 3.22
C PRO A 11 0.98 -11.73 2.64
N PHE A 12 1.26 -10.48 2.26
CA PHE A 12 0.25 -9.59 1.69
C PHE A 12 -0.14 -9.99 0.27
N LEU A 13 0.82 -10.48 -0.52
CA LEU A 13 0.53 -11.04 -1.84
C LEU A 13 -0.41 -12.26 -1.74
N ILE A 14 -0.09 -13.20 -0.85
CA ILE A 14 -0.90 -14.39 -0.62
C ILE A 14 -2.28 -14.00 -0.10
N ALA A 15 -2.36 -13.11 0.89
CA ALA A 15 -3.63 -12.64 1.44
C ALA A 15 -4.47 -11.91 0.38
N TYR A 16 -3.84 -11.14 -0.50
CA TYR A 16 -4.54 -10.46 -1.59
C TYR A 16 -5.18 -11.46 -2.54
N LEU A 17 -4.39 -12.44 -3.00
CA LEU A 17 -4.88 -13.50 -3.86
C LEU A 17 -5.98 -14.33 -3.19
N ALA A 18 -5.82 -14.67 -1.91
CA ALA A 18 -6.83 -15.41 -1.16
C ALA A 18 -8.16 -14.65 -1.05
N THR A 19 -8.12 -13.38 -0.66
CA THR A 19 -9.35 -12.56 -0.61
C THR A 19 -9.92 -12.30 -2.01
N TYR A 20 -9.06 -12.24 -3.04
CA TYR A 20 -9.47 -12.12 -4.43
C TYR A 20 -10.24 -13.36 -4.90
N THR A 21 -9.72 -14.56 -4.66
CA THR A 21 -10.37 -15.83 -5.04
C THR A 21 -11.67 -16.02 -4.28
N LEU A 22 -11.69 -15.74 -2.96
CA LEU A 22 -12.90 -15.81 -2.15
C LEU A 22 -14.01 -14.90 -2.69
N TYR A 23 -13.71 -13.66 -3.09
CA TYR A 23 -14.75 -12.80 -3.65
C TYR A 23 -15.20 -13.28 -5.03
N LYS A 24 -14.27 -13.81 -5.85
CA LYS A 24 -14.58 -14.35 -7.18
C LYS A 24 -15.50 -15.56 -7.10
N TRP A 25 -15.34 -16.40 -6.08
CA TRP A 25 -16.22 -17.53 -5.80
C TRP A 25 -17.54 -17.13 -5.11
N GLY A 26 -17.75 -15.84 -4.83
CA GLY A 26 -18.95 -15.35 -4.17
C GLY A 26 -19.02 -15.66 -2.67
N LEU A 27 -17.95 -16.18 -2.07
CA LEU A 27 -17.87 -16.50 -0.64
C LEU A 27 -17.78 -15.24 0.23
N ILE A 28 -17.18 -14.17 -0.29
CA ILE A 28 -17.19 -12.85 0.33
C ILE A 28 -17.72 -11.79 -0.63
N LYS A 29 -18.33 -10.73 -0.07
CA LYS A 29 -18.78 -9.58 -0.86
C LYS A 29 -17.58 -8.85 -1.44
N LYS A 30 -17.68 -8.38 -2.70
CA LYS A 30 -16.67 -7.52 -3.34
C LYS A 30 -16.31 -6.31 -2.48
N GLY A 31 -17.31 -5.69 -1.84
CA GLY A 31 -17.08 -4.54 -0.94
C GLY A 31 -16.17 -4.87 0.25
N LEU A 32 -16.22 -6.10 0.77
CA LEU A 32 -15.35 -6.53 1.87
C LEU A 32 -13.90 -6.62 1.43
N HIS A 33 -13.62 -7.26 0.28
CA HIS A 33 -12.27 -7.31 -0.30
C HIS A 33 -11.72 -5.89 -0.51
N ILE A 34 -12.50 -4.99 -1.12
CA ILE A 34 -12.07 -3.61 -1.38
C ILE A 34 -11.80 -2.84 -0.08
N ASN A 35 -12.72 -2.89 0.89
CA ASN A 35 -12.59 -2.14 2.13
C ASN A 35 -11.40 -2.62 2.97
N LEU A 36 -11.16 -3.93 3.03
CA LEU A 36 -10.01 -4.49 3.72
C LEU A 36 -8.70 -3.92 3.19
N TRP A 37 -8.50 -3.97 1.87
CA TRP A 37 -7.26 -3.49 1.26
C TRP A 37 -7.10 -1.97 1.32
N ASN A 38 -8.19 -1.21 1.26
CA ASN A 38 -8.16 0.24 1.45
C ASN A 38 -7.78 0.62 2.90
N ILE A 39 -8.25 -0.13 3.91
CA ILE A 39 -7.87 0.08 5.31
C ILE A 39 -6.38 -0.23 5.51
N ILE A 40 -5.90 -1.35 4.96
CA ILE A 40 -4.46 -1.71 5.03
C ILE A 40 -3.60 -0.64 4.34
N LEU A 41 -4.03 -0.14 3.18
CA LEU A 41 -3.35 0.95 2.48
C LEU A 41 -3.24 2.20 3.35
N LEU A 42 -4.36 2.64 3.93
CA LEU A 42 -4.39 3.84 4.76
C LEU A 42 -3.56 3.67 6.04
N ALA A 43 -3.68 2.54 6.73
CA ALA A 43 -2.93 2.25 7.94
C ALA A 43 -1.41 2.20 7.66
N SER A 44 -0.98 1.50 6.61
CA SER A 44 0.44 1.45 6.23
C SER A 44 0.98 2.82 5.83
N PHE A 45 0.19 3.65 5.14
CA PHE A 45 0.56 5.02 4.81
C PHE A 45 0.78 5.87 6.06
N ILE A 46 -0.18 5.88 7.00
CA ILE A 46 -0.09 6.70 8.22
C ILE A 46 1.07 6.22 9.10
N ILE A 47 1.22 4.91 9.31
CA ILE A 47 2.26 4.38 10.21
C ILE A 47 3.65 4.55 9.59
N SER A 48 3.84 4.18 8.31
CA SER A 48 5.14 4.33 7.64
C SER A 48 5.51 5.81 7.49
N GLY A 49 4.58 6.64 7.03
CA GLY A 49 4.80 8.08 6.91
C GLY A 49 5.14 8.72 8.26
N GLY A 50 4.33 8.44 9.29
CA GLY A 50 4.57 8.92 10.66
C GLY A 50 5.92 8.45 11.23
N ALA A 51 6.27 7.18 11.07
CA ALA A 51 7.56 6.65 11.51
C ALA A 51 8.73 7.33 10.81
N GLY A 52 8.62 7.59 9.49
CA GLY A 52 9.64 8.29 8.72
C GLY A 52 9.81 9.74 9.18
N PHE A 53 8.71 10.45 9.43
CA PHE A 53 8.75 11.82 9.96
C PHE A 53 9.35 11.89 11.37
N ILE A 54 8.96 10.99 12.27
CA ILE A 54 9.51 10.94 13.63
C ILE A 54 11.01 10.64 13.58
N LEU A 55 11.42 9.66 12.76
CA LEU A 55 12.83 9.29 12.59
C LEU A 55 13.65 10.47 12.08
N MET A 56 13.14 11.21 11.09
CA MET A 56 13.79 12.41 10.56
C MET A 56 14.05 13.45 11.67
N ILE A 57 13.05 13.74 12.50
CA ILE A 57 13.17 14.70 13.62
C ILE A 57 14.22 14.23 14.64
N LEU A 58 14.20 12.95 15.02
CA LEU A 58 15.18 12.39 15.97
C LEU A 58 16.61 12.47 15.45
N MET A 59 16.80 12.20 14.16
CA MET A 59 18.11 12.30 13.51
C MET A 59 18.62 13.74 13.46
N GLU A 60 17.75 14.69 13.13
CA GLU A 60 18.11 16.12 13.09
C GLU A 60 18.51 16.65 14.47
N MET A 61 17.86 16.18 15.54
CA MET A 61 18.21 16.53 16.92
C MET A 61 19.47 15.81 17.44
N GLY A 62 20.12 14.96 16.63
CA GLY A 62 21.30 14.18 17.05
C GLY A 62 20.99 13.10 18.09
N VAL A 63 19.72 12.75 18.30
CA VAL A 63 19.32 11.72 19.27
C VAL A 63 19.59 10.35 18.67
N VAL A 64 20.64 9.66 19.13
CA VAL A 64 20.94 8.28 18.71
C VAL A 64 20.43 7.31 19.78
N SER A 65 19.41 6.53 19.44
CA SER A 65 18.81 5.57 20.36
C SER A 65 18.39 4.28 19.65
N THR A 66 18.08 3.23 20.41
CA THR A 66 17.51 1.98 19.90
C THR A 66 16.16 2.19 19.20
N ILE A 67 15.44 3.26 19.57
CA ILE A 67 14.17 3.65 18.94
C ILE A 67 14.40 4.02 17.47
N ASN A 68 15.51 4.68 17.13
CA ASN A 68 15.82 5.06 15.75
C ASN A 68 15.95 3.82 14.85
N PHE A 69 16.65 2.79 15.34
CA PHE A 69 16.81 1.54 14.61
C PHE A 69 15.47 0.81 14.44
N GLY A 70 14.63 0.80 15.47
CA GLY A 70 13.28 0.23 15.40
C GLY A 70 12.40 0.98 14.40
N LEU A 71 12.39 2.33 14.46
CA LEU A 71 11.64 3.17 13.53
C LEU A 71 12.11 2.99 12.09
N LEU A 72 13.42 2.95 11.85
CA LEU A 72 13.97 2.72 10.52
C LEU A 72 13.57 1.34 9.97
N PHE A 73 13.68 0.30 10.79
CA PHE A 73 13.27 -1.06 10.40
C PHE A 73 11.79 -1.10 10.02
N TRP A 74 10.91 -0.68 10.92
CA TRP A 74 9.46 -0.72 10.67
C TRP A 74 9.01 0.23 9.56
N HIS A 75 9.65 1.39 9.41
CA HIS A 75 9.39 2.31 8.30
C HIS A 75 9.60 1.63 6.95
N VAL A 76 10.72 0.91 6.78
CA VAL A 76 11.06 0.19 5.55
C VAL A 76 10.11 -0.97 5.29
N GLU A 77 9.87 -1.83 6.28
CA GLU A 77 8.98 -3.00 6.13
C GLU A 77 7.54 -2.57 5.76
N LEU A 78 7.03 -1.52 6.41
CA LEU A 78 5.72 -0.95 6.10
C LEU A 78 5.71 -0.17 4.79
N GLY A 79 6.82 0.45 4.39
CA GLY A 79 6.95 1.11 3.09
C GLY A 79 6.90 0.12 1.92
N ILE A 80 7.53 -1.05 2.07
CA ILE A 80 7.43 -2.15 1.10
C ILE A 80 5.98 -2.65 1.01
N THR A 81 5.34 -2.85 2.16
CA THR A 81 3.92 -3.24 2.25
C THR A 81 3.03 -2.21 1.56
N LEU A 82 3.21 -0.93 1.87
CA LEU A 82 2.46 0.18 1.28
C LEU A 82 2.60 0.22 -0.24
N THR A 83 3.82 0.04 -0.75
CA THR A 83 4.09 0.00 -2.20
C THR A 83 3.31 -1.12 -2.87
N LEU A 84 3.36 -2.33 -2.30
CA LEU A 84 2.64 -3.48 -2.83
C LEU A 84 1.12 -3.29 -2.78
N VAL A 85 0.59 -2.81 -1.66
CA VAL A 85 -0.86 -2.58 -1.49
C VAL A 85 -1.34 -1.44 -2.38
N THR A 86 -0.49 -0.47 -2.72
CA THR A 86 -0.80 0.57 -3.72
C THR A 86 -0.99 -0.05 -5.11
N VAL A 87 -0.18 -1.05 -5.48
CA VAL A 87 -0.39 -1.81 -6.72
C VAL A 87 -1.75 -2.52 -6.71
N PHE A 88 -2.12 -3.13 -5.57
CA PHE A 88 -3.45 -3.74 -5.41
C PHE A 88 -4.57 -2.72 -5.55
N HIS A 89 -4.41 -1.53 -4.98
CA HIS A 89 -5.37 -0.44 -5.11
C HIS A 89 -5.57 -0.06 -6.60
N PHE A 90 -4.49 0.10 -7.36
CA PHE A 90 -4.58 0.34 -8.80
C PHE A 90 -5.24 -0.80 -9.57
N HIS A 91 -4.99 -2.05 -9.19
CA HIS A 91 -5.66 -3.19 -9.80
C HIS A 91 -7.17 -3.18 -9.52
N ILE A 92 -7.59 -2.93 -8.27
CA ILE A 92 -9.02 -2.84 -7.88
C ILE A 92 -9.73 -1.73 -8.66
N TYR A 93 -9.08 -0.57 -8.80
CA TYR A 93 -9.66 0.63 -9.41
C TYR A 93 -9.20 0.88 -10.84
N TRP A 94 -8.68 -0.13 -11.56
CA TRP A 94 -8.00 0.02 -12.85
C TRP A 94 -8.75 0.89 -13.88
N LYS A 95 -10.08 0.77 -13.98
CA LYS A 95 -10.89 1.62 -14.86
C LYS A 95 -10.81 3.11 -14.49
N SER A 96 -10.91 3.41 -13.20
CA SER A 96 -10.79 4.77 -12.66
C SER A 96 -9.34 5.27 -12.81
N THR A 97 -8.37 4.45 -12.42
CA THR A 97 -6.93 4.75 -12.53
C THR A 97 -6.53 5.07 -13.97
N LYS A 98 -6.95 4.27 -14.95
CA LYS A 98 -6.70 4.55 -16.38
C LYS A 98 -7.31 5.88 -16.82
N LYS A 99 -8.54 6.18 -16.39
CA LYS A 99 -9.22 7.44 -16.73
C LYS A 99 -8.45 8.65 -16.20
N THR A 100 -7.97 8.59 -14.96
CA THR A 100 -7.21 9.68 -14.34
C THR A 100 -5.82 9.83 -14.94
N LEU A 101 -5.11 8.72 -15.20
CA LEU A 101 -3.73 8.77 -15.69
C LEU A 101 -3.61 9.06 -17.18
N PHE A 102 -4.48 8.48 -18.02
CA PHE A 102 -4.36 8.55 -19.48
C PHE A 102 -5.41 9.44 -20.15
N GLY A 103 -6.31 10.04 -19.37
CA GLY A 103 -7.31 10.98 -19.86
C GLY A 103 -8.42 10.33 -20.70
N TYR A 104 -9.63 10.88 -20.58
CA TYR A 104 -10.73 10.57 -21.47
C TYR A 104 -10.48 11.25 -22.82
N LYS A 105 -10.16 10.49 -23.88
CA LYS A 105 -10.25 11.04 -25.25
C LYS A 105 -11.74 11.21 -25.57
N LYS A 106 -12.25 12.42 -25.43
CA LYS A 106 -13.61 12.79 -25.88
C LYS A 106 -13.69 12.45 -27.37
N LYS A 107 -14.46 11.42 -27.74
CA LYS A 107 -14.81 11.17 -29.14
C LYS A 107 -15.63 12.40 -29.56
N GLY A 108 -15.06 13.22 -30.43
CA GLY A 108 -15.69 14.46 -30.88
C GLY A 108 -17.10 14.16 -31.40
N MET A 109 -18.10 14.81 -30.81
CA MET A 109 -19.38 15.03 -31.48
C MET A 109 -19.09 16.05 -32.57
N GLY A 110 -18.81 15.55 -33.78
CA GLY A 110 -18.97 16.34 -34.99
C GLY A 110 -20.45 16.38 -35.29
N SER A 111 -21.03 17.57 -35.14
CA SER A 111 -22.32 18.01 -35.68
C SER A 111 -22.35 17.88 -37.20
#